data_AF-A0A2P6RCR6-F1
#
_entry.id   AF-A0A2P6RCR6-F1
#
_cell.length_a   1.000
_cell.length_b   1.000
_cell.length_c   1.000
_cell.angle_alpha   90.00
_cell.angle_beta   90.00
_cell.angle_gamma   90.00
#
_symmetry.space_group_name_H-M   'P 1'
#
loop_
_entity.id
_entity.type
_entity.pdbx_description
1 polymer ?
#
loop_
_entity_poly.entity_id
_entity_poly.type
_entity_poly.pdbx_seq_one_letter_code
_entity_poly.pdbx_strand_id
1 'polypeptide(L)'
;MVFFFPVFQILLTVPNKLLGFLLMVSVPAGLLTVPFLENVNKFQNSFRHPVATTVFFISTAVALWLGIGATLPIDKSLTLGHF
;
A
#
# COMPACT_ATOMS: atom_id res chain seq x y z
N MET A 1 0.77 -6.85 16.09
CA MET A 1 0.21 -7.74 15.06
C MET A 1 -0.62 -7.01 13.99
N VAL A 2 -1.25 -5.86 14.29
CA VAL A 2 -2.13 -5.14 13.35
C VAL A 2 -1.43 -4.64 12.05
N PHE A 3 -0.14 -4.33 12.10
CA PHE A 3 0.60 -3.81 10.93
C PHE A 3 0.73 -4.79 9.75
N PHE A 4 0.59 -6.10 9.99
CA PHE A 4 0.73 -7.12 8.95
C PHE A 4 -0.56 -7.40 8.17
N PHE A 5 -1.71 -6.90 8.62
CA PHE A 5 -3.01 -7.13 7.96
C PHE A 5 -3.03 -6.84 6.46
N PRO A 6 -2.57 -5.66 5.96
CA PRO A 6 -2.61 -5.38 4.53
C PRO A 6 -1.71 -6.33 3.71
N VAL A 7 -0.58 -6.75 4.27
CA VAL A 7 0.34 -7.70 3.63
C VAL A 7 -0.24 -9.12 3.63
N PHE A 8 -0.89 -9.51 4.72
CA PHE A 8 -1.59 -10.78 4.83
C PHE A 8 -2.73 -10.87 3.82
N GLN A 9 -3.45 -9.77 3.59
CA GLN A 9 -4.52 -9.74 2.59
C GLN A 9 -4.02 -9.93 1.15
N ILE A 10 -2.84 -9.40 0.82
CA ILE A 10 -2.19 -9.63 -0.49
C ILE A 10 -1.86 -11.13 -0.66
N LEU A 11 -1.44 -11.81 0.40
CA LEU A 11 -1.12 -13.24 0.35
C LEU A 11 -2.36 -14.12 0.18
N LEU A 12 -3.52 -13.69 0.70
CA LEU A 12 -4.78 -14.45 0.60
C LEU A 12 -5.50 -14.24 -0.75
N THR A 13 -5.36 -13.06 -1.34
CA THR A 13 -6.05 -12.69 -2.60
C THR A 13 -5.31 -13.14 -3.84
N VAL A 14 -3.98 -13.28 -3.77
CA VAL A 14 -3.16 -13.67 -4.92
C VAL A 14 -3.04 -15.19 -4.99
N PRO A 15 -3.56 -15.87 -6.03
CA PRO A 15 -3.51 -17.33 -6.14
C PRO A 15 -2.09 -17.86 -6.36
N ASN A 16 -1.20 -17.05 -6.95
CA ASN A 16 0.19 -17.41 -7.17
C ASN A 16 1.09 -16.99 -5.99
N LYS A 17 1.67 -17.98 -5.31
CA LYS A 17 2.51 -17.77 -4.12
C LYS A 17 3.75 -16.91 -4.36
N LEU A 18 4.37 -17.00 -5.55
CA LEU A 18 5.52 -16.18 -5.93
C LEU A 18 5.14 -14.70 -6.10
N LEU A 19 3.98 -14.43 -6.71
CA LEU A 19 3.51 -13.08 -6.95
C LEU A 19 3.10 -12.39 -5.63
N GLY A 20 2.44 -13.12 -4.72
CA GLY A 20 2.11 -12.60 -3.39
C GLY A 20 3.36 -12.21 -2.58
N PHE A 21 4.41 -13.03 -2.65
CA PHE A 21 5.70 -12.71 -2.03
C PHE A 21 6.38 -11.49 -2.67
N LEU A 22 6.39 -11.41 -4.00
CA LEU A 22 6.97 -10.27 -4.71
C LEU A 22 6.29 -8.95 -4.33
N LEU A 23 4.96 -8.95 -4.21
CA LEU A 23 4.19 -7.79 -3.78
C LEU A 23 4.50 -7.41 -2.32
N MET A 24 4.68 -8.39 -1.44
CA MET A 24 5.11 -8.12 -0.05
C MET A 24 6.48 -7.45 0.02
N VAL A 25 7.43 -7.86 -0.82
CA VAL A 25 8.78 -7.27 -0.88
C VAL A 25 8.77 -5.90 -1.58
N SER A 26 7.82 -5.67 -2.48
CA SER A 26 7.71 -4.38 -3.18
C SER A 26 7.37 -3.21 -2.25
N VAL A 27 6.68 -3.44 -1.14
CA VAL A 27 6.31 -2.40 -0.16
C VAL A 27 7.55 -1.75 0.48
N PRO A 28 8.45 -2.50 1.15
CA PRO A 28 9.68 -1.93 1.70
C PRO A 28 10.66 -1.47 0.61
N ALA A 29 10.71 -2.14 -0.54
CA ALA A 29 11.55 -1.73 -1.66
C ALA A 29 11.12 -0.36 -2.22
N GLY A 30 9.81 -0.14 -2.38
CA GLY A 30 9.26 1.15 -2.82
C GLY A 30 9.62 2.28 -1.86
N LEU A 31 9.46 2.06 -0.55
CA LEU A 31 9.84 3.04 0.49
C LEU A 31 11.33 3.41 0.45
N LEU A 32 12.22 2.46 0.16
CA LEU A 32 13.65 2.74 0.00
C LEU A 32 13.95 3.62 -1.22
N THR A 33 13.14 3.54 -2.27
CA THR A 33 13.33 4.35 -3.49
C THR A 33 12.74 5.77 -3.38
N VAL A 34 11.83 6.03 -2.44
CA VAL A 34 11.21 7.35 -2.20
C VAL A 34 12.24 8.49 -2.08
N PRO A 35 13.26 8.42 -1.20
CA PRO A 35 14.20 9.53 -1.05
C PRO A 35 14.98 9.82 -2.32
N PHE A 36 15.24 8.83 -3.18
CA PHE A 36 15.94 9.03 -4.45
C PHE A 36 15.04 9.69 -5.50
N LEU A 37 13.75 9.33 -5.53
CA LEU A 37 12.76 9.91 -6.43
C LEU A 37 12.33 11.32 -6.00
N GLU A 38 12.33 11.62 -4.71
CA GLU A 38 11.96 12.95 -4.20
C GLU A 38 13.14 13.92 -4.15
N ASN A 39 14.39 13.43 -4.24
CA ASN A 39 15.61 14.25 -4.25
C ASN A 39 15.71 15.25 -5.43
N VAL A 40 14.82 15.16 -6.43
CA VAL A 40 14.73 16.16 -7.52
C VAL A 40 14.31 17.53 -7.02
N ASN A 41 13.51 17.59 -5.94
CA ASN A 41 13.03 18.85 -5.38
C ASN A 41 13.63 19.11 -4.00
N LYS A 42 14.33 20.24 -3.86
CA LYS A 42 14.94 20.68 -2.58
C LYS A 42 13.93 21.14 -1.53
N PHE A 43 12.66 21.30 -1.91
CA PHE A 43 11.62 21.80 -1.03
C PHE A 43 11.13 20.69 -0.09
N GLN A 44 11.36 20.87 1.20
CA GLN A 44 10.89 19.94 2.25
C GLN A 44 9.38 20.08 2.54
N ASN A 45 8.77 21.20 2.14
CA ASN A 45 7.38 21.51 2.47
C ASN A 45 6.39 20.79 1.55
N SER A 46 5.53 19.92 2.09
CA SER A 46 4.59 19.08 1.34
C SER A 46 3.66 19.86 0.39
N PHE A 47 3.21 21.06 0.77
CA PHE A 47 2.36 21.89 -0.11
C PHE A 47 3.09 22.39 -1.38
N ARG A 48 4.42 22.33 -1.41
CA ARG A 48 5.23 22.64 -2.59
C ARG A 48 5.61 21.39 -3.41
N HIS A 49 5.18 20.21 -2.96
CA HIS A 49 5.35 18.95 -3.66
C HIS A 49 3.99 18.24 -3.82
N PRO A 50 3.07 18.81 -4.63
CA PRO A 50 1.70 18.33 -4.74
C PRO A 50 1.62 16.89 -5.29
N VAL A 51 2.59 16.49 -6.13
CA VAL A 51 2.65 15.15 -6.70
C VAL A 51 3.00 14.08 -5.66
N ALA A 52 4.03 14.27 -4.83
CA ALA A 52 4.30 13.28 -3.77
C ALA A 52 3.18 13.23 -2.74
N THR A 53 2.63 14.40 -2.39
CA THR A 53 1.56 14.48 -1.38
C THR A 53 0.32 13.71 -1.84
N THR A 54 -0.06 13.83 -3.11
CA THR A 54 -1.20 13.07 -3.67
C THR A 54 -0.91 11.57 -3.72
N VAL A 55 0.28 11.16 -4.16
CA VAL A 55 0.69 9.73 -4.16
C VAL A 55 0.71 9.16 -2.74
N PHE A 56 1.18 9.93 -1.75
CA PHE A 56 1.18 9.56 -0.35
C PHE A 56 -0.24 9.34 0.19
N PHE A 57 -1.17 10.26 -0.08
CA PHE A 57 -2.56 10.12 0.35
C PHE A 57 -3.26 8.94 -0.30
N ILE A 58 -3.06 8.71 -1.60
CA ILE A 58 -3.61 7.53 -2.30
C ILE A 58 -3.05 6.25 -1.70
N SER A 59 -1.73 6.18 -1.50
CA SER A 59 -1.07 5.00 -0.94
C SER A 59 -1.56 4.71 0.48
N THR A 60 -1.77 5.75 1.29
CA THR A 60 -2.32 5.63 2.64
C THR A 60 -3.76 5.11 2.61
N ALA A 61 -4.60 5.63 1.72
CA ALA A 61 -5.97 5.16 1.56
C ALA A 61 -6.02 3.68 1.13
N VAL A 62 -5.17 3.27 0.18
CA VAL A 62 -5.05 1.87 -0.27
C VAL A 62 -4.57 0.95 0.86
N ALA A 63 -3.58 1.38 1.65
CA ALA A 63 -3.10 0.61 2.79
C ALA A 63 -4.18 0.40 3.86
N LEU A 64 -5.00 1.42 4.14
CA LEU A 64 -6.13 1.32 5.05
C LEU A 64 -7.22 0.40 4.48
N TRP A 65 -7.54 0.53 3.19
CA TRP A 65 -8.52 -0.33 2.53
C TRP A 65 -8.13 -1.82 2.60
N LEU A 66 -6.88 -2.15 2.26
CA LEU A 66 -6.34 -3.50 2.35
C LEU A 66 -6.26 -4.01 3.79
N GLY A 67 -5.95 -3.13 4.75
CA GLY A 67 -5.91 -3.47 6.16
C GLY A 67 -7.29 -3.84 6.73
N ILE A 68 -8.34 -3.11 6.33
CA ILE A 68 -9.72 -3.42 6.72
C ILE A 68 -10.22 -4.67 5.97
N GLY A 69 -9.88 -4.81 4.69
CA GLY A 69 -10.20 -6.01 3.91
C GLY A 69 -9.61 -7.29 4.50
N ALA A 70 -8.51 -7.20 5.26
CA ALA A 70 -7.84 -8.34 5.88
C ALA A 70 -8.62 -8.99 7.05
N THR A 71 -9.58 -8.27 7.64
CA THR A 71 -10.41 -8.79 8.74
C THR A 71 -11.76 -9.33 8.25
N LEU A 72 -12.04 -9.22 6.95
CA LEU A 72 -13.27 -9.67 6.30
C LEU A 72 -13.05 -10.99 5.53
N PRO A 73 -14.12 -11.78 5.27
CA PRO A 73 -14.04 -12.97 4.43
C PRO A 73 -13.53 -12.64 3.02
N ILE A 74 -12.82 -13.58 2.38
CA ILE A 74 -12.14 -13.38 1.09
C ILE A 74 -13.08 -12.90 -0.02
N ASP A 75 -14.33 -13.36 0.00
CA ASP A 75 -15.38 -13.01 -0.97
C ASP A 75 -15.83 -11.54 -0.87
N LYS A 76 -15.63 -10.90 0.29
CA LYS A 76 -16.05 -9.52 0.57
C LYS A 76 -14.89 -8.56 0.71
N SER A 77 -13.66 -9.05 0.78
CA SER A 77 -12.50 -8.24 1.11
C SER A 77 -12.21 -7.11 0.10
N LEU A 78 -12.39 -7.36 -1.20
CA LEU A 78 -12.16 -6.35 -2.25
C LEU A 78 -13.25 -5.26 -2.28
N THR A 79 -14.49 -5.65 -1.98
CA THR A 79 -15.68 -4.77 -1.95
C THR A 79 -15.95 -4.11 -0.60
N LEU A 80 -15.24 -4.56 0.45
CA LEU A 80 -15.48 -4.19 1.84
C LEU A 80 -16.97 -4.36 2.25
N GLY A 81 -17.69 -5.28 1.59
CA GLY A 81 -19.11 -5.53 1.78
C GLY A 81 -20.07 -4.45 1.25
N HIS A 82 -19.60 -3.43 0.54
CA HIS A 82 -20.41 -2.29 0.08
C HIS A 82 -20.95 -2.42 -1.34
N PHE A 83 -20.43 -3.36 -2.15
CA PHE A 83 -20.85 -3.65 -3.51
C PHE A 83 -20.97 -5.15 -3.76
#